data_AF-A0A327LNK2-F1
#
_entry.id   AF-A0A327LNK2-F1
#
_cell.length_a   1.000
_cell.length_b   1.000
_cell.length_c   1.000
_cell.angle_alpha   90.00
_cell.angle_beta   90.00
_cell.angle_gamma   90.00
#
_symmetry.space_group_name_H-M   'P 1'
#
loop_
_entity.id
_entity.type
_entity.pdbx_description
1 polymer ?
#
loop_
_entity_poly.entity_id
_entity_poly.type
_entity_poly.pdbx_seq_one_letter_code
_entity_poly.pdbx_strand_id
1 'polypeptide(L)'
;MEVVAGAQTVVGIHGCRNGEGADLILLGGLDHRLLKIVQGHLIRAGCRCLASGHKFPATNRFNICNRGKSGRGVQIELPWDMRQSFLKTPQERKEFIGAIQAALVEYQVPT
;
A
#
# COMPACT_ATOMS: atom_id res chain seq x y z
N MET A 1 10.40 -15.00 7.63
CA MET A 1 9.14 -14.90 8.42
C MET A 1 9.37 -14.15 9.74
N GLU A 2 10.60 -14.12 10.27
CA GLU A 2 10.96 -13.50 11.55
C GLU A 2 10.71 -11.98 11.62
N VAL A 3 11.01 -11.24 10.54
CA VAL A 3 10.94 -9.76 10.53
C VAL A 3 9.49 -9.25 10.68
N VAL A 4 8.53 -9.89 9.99
CA VAL A 4 7.15 -9.41 9.99
C VAL A 4 6.47 -9.71 11.33
N ALA A 5 6.74 -10.87 11.94
CA ALA A 5 6.10 -11.30 13.18
C ALA A 5 6.31 -10.33 14.35
N GLY A 6 7.45 -9.61 14.37
CA GLY A 6 7.76 -8.62 15.40
C GLY A 6 7.15 -7.23 15.19
N ALA A 7 6.67 -6.93 13.98
CA ALA A 7 6.21 -5.59 13.61
C ALA A 7 4.77 -5.32 14.06
N GLN A 8 4.53 -4.12 14.60
CA GLN A 8 3.18 -3.67 14.98
C GLN A 8 2.35 -3.28 13.76
N THR A 9 2.99 -2.60 12.80
CA THR A 9 2.38 -2.12 11.57
C THR A 9 3.11 -2.74 10.39
N VAL A 10 2.39 -3.28 9.42
CA VAL A 10 2.96 -3.94 8.25
C VAL A 10 2.31 -3.39 6.99
N VAL A 11 3.14 -2.90 6.08
CA VAL A 11 2.75 -2.50 4.73
C VAL A 11 3.57 -3.32 3.74
N GLY A 12 2.91 -4.17 2.95
CA GLY A 12 3.52 -4.94 1.88
C GLY A 12 3.44 -4.19 0.56
N ILE A 13 4.58 -4.03 -0.13
CA ILE A 13 4.65 -3.41 -1.46
C ILE A 13 4.92 -4.51 -2.49
N HIS A 14 4.03 -4.64 -3.46
CA HIS A 14 4.04 -5.65 -4.50
C HIS A 14 3.98 -5.01 -5.89
N GLY A 15 4.36 -5.78 -6.89
CA GLY A 15 4.21 -5.41 -8.29
C GLY A 15 3.20 -6.30 -8.98
N CYS A 16 2.29 -5.71 -9.73
CA CYS A 16 1.36 -6.43 -10.61
C CYS A 16 1.61 -6.08 -12.08
N ARG A 17 0.98 -6.82 -12.99
CA ARG A 17 0.83 -6.40 -14.40
C ARG A 17 -0.18 -5.25 -14.46
N ASN A 18 -0.23 -4.50 -15.56
CA ASN A 18 -1.11 -3.34 -15.77
C ASN A 18 -2.63 -3.64 -15.78
N GLY A 19 -3.08 -4.80 -15.27
CA GLY A 19 -4.42 -5.36 -15.41
C GLY A 19 -5.57 -4.35 -15.30
N GLU A 20 -5.97 -3.98 -14.08
CA GLU A 20 -7.04 -3.00 -13.86
C GLU A 20 -6.69 -1.55 -14.29
N GLY A 21 -5.46 -1.30 -14.76
CA GLY A 21 -4.99 0.01 -15.22
C GLY A 21 -3.47 0.17 -15.07
N ALA A 22 -2.82 0.85 -16.01
CA ALA A 22 -1.38 1.13 -15.97
C ALA A 22 -0.99 2.19 -14.90
N ASP A 23 -1.98 2.98 -14.47
CA ASP A 23 -1.85 4.09 -13.51
C ASP A 23 -2.65 3.85 -12.21
N LEU A 24 -3.18 2.63 -12.01
CA LEU A 24 -4.08 2.31 -10.90
C LEU A 24 -3.37 1.48 -9.83
N ILE A 25 -3.20 2.06 -8.63
CA ILE A 25 -2.70 1.36 -7.45
C ILE A 25 -3.84 0.56 -6.83
N LEU A 26 -3.60 -0.71 -6.52
CA LEU A 26 -4.60 -1.56 -5.88
C LEU A 26 -4.24 -1.76 -4.41
N LEU A 27 -5.21 -1.50 -3.53
CA LEU A 27 -5.01 -1.48 -2.09
C LEU A 27 -5.85 -2.57 -1.43
N GLY A 28 -5.20 -3.39 -0.61
CA GLY A 28 -5.86 -4.46 0.13
C GLY A 28 -5.34 -4.56 1.56
N GLY A 29 -5.87 -5.52 2.32
CA GLY A 29 -5.42 -5.83 3.67
C GLY A 29 -6.53 -5.73 4.72
N LEU A 30 -6.20 -6.17 5.93
CA LEU A 30 -7.14 -6.20 7.06
C LEU A 30 -7.10 -4.93 7.92
N ASP A 31 -6.08 -4.07 7.78
CA ASP A 31 -6.03 -2.81 8.52
C ASP A 31 -6.81 -1.71 7.78
N HIS A 32 -8.13 -1.71 7.95
CA HIS A 32 -9.01 -0.76 7.26
C HIS A 32 -8.77 0.71 7.65
N ARG A 33 -8.26 1.00 8.85
CA ARG A 33 -7.91 2.37 9.27
C ARG A 33 -6.68 2.84 8.49
N LEU A 34 -5.60 2.05 8.55
CA LEU A 34 -4.37 2.38 7.81
C LEU A 34 -4.61 2.42 6.30
N LEU A 35 -5.41 1.49 5.76
CA LEU A 35 -5.74 1.45 4.34
C LEU A 35 -6.39 2.75 3.86
N LYS A 36 -7.38 3.27 4.61
CA LYS A 36 -8.04 4.55 4.29
C LYS A 36 -7.06 5.73 4.34
N ILE A 37 -6.19 5.75 5.34
CA ILE A 37 -5.17 6.81 5.49
C ILE A 37 -4.19 6.76 4.30
N VAL A 38 -3.65 5.58 3.99
CA VAL A 38 -2.76 5.36 2.83
C VAL A 38 -3.43 5.79 1.53
N GLN A 39 -4.67 5.37 1.31
CA GLN A 39 -5.44 5.77 0.12
C GLN A 39 -5.59 7.30 0.03
N GLY A 40 -5.92 7.97 1.13
CA GLY A 40 -6.08 9.42 1.17
C GLY A 40 -4.79 10.17 0.83
N HIS A 41 -3.65 9.75 1.39
CA HIS A 41 -2.35 10.35 1.08
C HIS A 41 -1.91 10.11 -0.35
N LEU A 42 -2.11 8.91 -0.88
CA LEU A 42 -1.80 8.61 -2.29
C LEU A 42 -2.66 9.44 -3.26
N ILE A 43 -3.95 9.58 -3.01
CA ILE A 43 -4.85 10.41 -3.82
C ILE A 43 -4.42 11.89 -3.78
N ARG A 44 -4.06 12.42 -2.60
CA ARG A 44 -3.54 13.79 -2.46
C ARG A 44 -2.22 14.00 -3.20
N ALA A 45 -1.41 12.95 -3.31
CA ALA A 45 -0.18 12.93 -4.11
C ALA A 45 -0.44 12.69 -5.61
N GLY A 46 -1.70 12.75 -6.08
CA GLY A 46 -2.06 12.62 -7.50
C GLY A 46 -2.17 11.17 -8.00
N CYS A 47 -2.05 10.16 -7.14
CA CYS A 47 -2.17 8.76 -7.54
C CYS A 47 -3.63 8.31 -7.62
N ARG A 48 -3.94 7.42 -8.56
CA ARG A 48 -5.25 6.74 -8.61
C ARG A 48 -5.18 5.44 -7.81
N CYS A 49 -6.18 5.22 -6.96
CA CYS A 49 -6.24 4.05 -6.09
C CYS A 49 -7.60 3.35 -6.16
N LEU A 50 -7.60 2.01 -6.10
CA LEU A 50 -8.79 1.18 -5.95
C LEU A 50 -8.62 0.22 -4.78
N ALA A 51 -9.52 0.28 -3.80
CA ALA A 51 -9.43 -0.46 -2.54
C ALA A 51 -10.39 -1.66 -2.43
N SER A 52 -11.25 -1.86 -3.43
CA SER A 52 -12.23 -2.95 -3.43
C SER A 52 -12.60 -3.34 -4.86
N GLY A 53 -13.15 -4.54 -5.06
CA GLY A 53 -13.58 -5.02 -6.37
C GLY A 53 -12.46 -5.43 -7.33
N HIS A 54 -11.20 -5.46 -6.88
CA HIS A 54 -10.04 -5.91 -7.66
C HIS A 54 -9.56 -7.30 -7.19
N LYS A 55 -8.69 -7.93 -7.99
CA LYS A 55 -8.24 -9.32 -7.75
C LYS A 55 -7.24 -9.53 -6.61
N PHE A 56 -6.81 -8.45 -5.93
CA PHE A 56 -5.76 -8.49 -4.90
C PHE A 56 -6.22 -7.94 -3.53
N PRO A 57 -7.32 -8.45 -2.93
CA PRO A 57 -7.89 -7.86 -1.73
C PRO A 57 -7.02 -8.01 -0.47
N ALA A 58 -6.06 -8.95 -0.46
CA ALA A 58 -5.16 -9.24 0.66
C ALA A 58 -5.85 -9.46 2.03
N THR A 59 -7.10 -9.92 2.02
CA THR A 59 -7.91 -10.15 3.23
C THR A 59 -7.68 -11.52 3.89
N ASN A 60 -6.91 -12.40 3.27
CA ASN A 60 -6.56 -13.68 3.88
C ASN A 60 -5.59 -13.43 5.07
N ARG A 61 -5.93 -13.94 6.27
CA ARG A 61 -5.09 -13.87 7.48
C ARG A 61 -3.68 -14.46 7.32
N PHE A 62 -3.49 -15.34 6.34
CA PHE A 62 -2.19 -15.94 6.01
C PHE A 62 -1.37 -15.14 4.99
N ASN A 63 -1.95 -14.09 4.40
CA ASN A 63 -1.19 -13.13 3.61
C ASN A 63 -0.10 -12.51 4.49
N ILE A 64 1.11 -12.37 3.95
CA ILE A 64 2.28 -11.93 4.73
C ILE A 64 2.05 -10.56 5.41
N CYS A 65 1.32 -9.63 4.79
CA CYS A 65 1.05 -8.33 5.43
C CYS A 65 0.22 -8.46 6.72
N ASN A 66 -0.60 -9.51 6.87
CA ASN A 66 -1.44 -9.74 8.03
C ASN A 66 -0.77 -10.59 9.13
N ARG A 67 0.53 -10.88 9.01
CA ARG A 67 1.25 -11.76 9.95
C ARG A 67 2.13 -11.00 10.95
N GLY A 68 1.93 -9.69 11.08
CA GLY A 68 2.50 -8.88 12.16
C GLY A 68 1.74 -9.02 13.48
N LYS A 69 2.21 -8.34 14.53
CA LYS A 69 1.64 -8.42 15.89
C LYS A 69 0.15 -8.08 15.95
N SER A 70 -0.29 -7.11 15.14
CA SER A 70 -1.68 -6.66 15.08
C SER A 70 -2.62 -7.63 14.35
N GLY A 71 -2.08 -8.61 13.61
CA GLY A 71 -2.82 -9.51 12.73
C GLY A 71 -3.46 -8.81 11.52
N ARG A 72 -3.17 -7.52 11.30
CA ARG A 72 -3.78 -6.70 10.26
C ARG A 72 -2.73 -5.81 9.59
N GLY A 73 -2.60 -5.93 8.28
CA GLY A 73 -1.70 -5.09 7.49
C GLY A 73 -2.38 -4.49 6.28
N VAL A 74 -1.59 -3.78 5.48
CA VAL A 74 -1.97 -3.22 4.18
C VAL A 74 -1.08 -3.82 3.10
N GLN A 75 -1.67 -4.11 1.94
CA GLN A 75 -0.97 -4.48 0.71
C GLN A 75 -1.18 -3.40 -0.34
N ILE A 76 -0.11 -3.06 -1.04
CA ILE A 76 -0.09 -2.09 -2.15
C ILE A 76 0.45 -2.82 -3.38
N GLU A 77 -0.35 -2.89 -4.44
CA GLU A 77 0.06 -3.43 -5.73
C GLU A 77 0.33 -2.29 -6.72
N LEU A 78 1.54 -2.24 -7.25
CA LEU A 78 1.97 -1.24 -8.24
C LEU A 78 2.00 -1.85 -9.65
N PRO A 79 1.26 -1.29 -10.62
CA PRO A 79 1.30 -1.78 -12.01
C PRO A 79 2.69 -1.62 -12.62
N TRP A 80 2.97 -2.38 -13.66
CA TRP A 80 4.29 -2.42 -14.30
C TRP A 80 4.71 -1.04 -14.81
N ASP A 81 3.84 -0.34 -15.52
CA ASP A 81 4.16 0.95 -16.12
C ASP A 81 4.49 2.02 -15.08
N MET A 82 3.74 2.07 -13.98
CA MET A 82 4.04 2.96 -12.84
C MET A 82 5.40 2.65 -12.20
N ARG A 83 5.75 1.36 -12.06
CA ARG A 83 7.09 0.99 -11.57
C ARG A 83 8.19 1.41 -12.54
N GLN A 84 7.93 1.37 -13.85
CA GLN A 84 8.87 1.90 -14.85
C GLN A 84 8.95 3.43 -14.80
N SER A 85 7.83 4.13 -14.57
CA SER A 85 7.81 5.59 -14.46
C SER A 85 8.63 6.05 -13.25
N PHE A 86 8.55 5.35 -12.12
CA PHE A 86 9.40 5.62 -10.94
C PHE A 86 10.91 5.51 -11.20
N LEU A 87 11.35 4.74 -12.21
CA LEU A 87 12.75 4.66 -12.60
C LEU A 87 13.17 5.85 -13.48
N LYS A 88 12.26 6.31 -14.35
CA LYS A 88 12.48 7.42 -15.29
C LYS A 88 12.31 8.79 -14.63
N THR A 89 11.38 8.89 -13.70
CA THR A 89 10.98 10.11 -13.01
C THR A 89 11.21 9.96 -11.50
N PRO A 90 12.40 10.33 -10.98
CA PRO A 90 12.68 10.25 -9.54
C PRO A 90 11.71 11.05 -8.69
N GLN A 91 11.07 12.09 -9.24
CA GLN A 91 10.11 12.93 -8.55
C GLN A 91 8.80 12.17 -8.24
N GLU A 92 8.21 11.48 -9.22
CA GLU A 92 7.04 10.61 -9.00
C GLU A 92 7.31 9.56 -7.92
N ARG A 93 8.51 8.95 -7.94
CA ARG A 93 8.93 8.00 -6.92
C ARG A 93 9.02 8.65 -5.53
N LYS A 94 9.57 9.87 -5.45
CA LYS A 94 9.66 10.62 -4.18
C LYS A 94 8.29 10.98 -3.64
N GLU A 95 7.36 11.39 -4.50
CA GLU A 95 5.98 11.71 -4.12
C GLU A 95 5.25 10.49 -3.57
N PHE A 96 5.37 9.34 -4.24
CA PHE A 96 4.84 8.08 -3.73
C PHE A 96 5.42 7.72 -2.35
N ILE A 97 6.76 7.77 -2.21
CA ILE A 97 7.42 7.46 -0.92
C ILE A 97 6.96 8.42 0.17
N GLY A 98 6.90 9.73 -0.13
CA GLY A 98 6.45 10.75 0.81
C GLY A 98 5.01 10.54 1.27
N ALA A 99 4.12 10.15 0.36
CA ALA A 99 2.73 9.82 0.69
C ALA A 99 2.63 8.63 1.65
N ILE A 100 3.39 7.56 1.42
CA ILE A 100 3.42 6.40 2.32
C ILE A 100 4.00 6.77 3.69
N GLN A 101 5.09 7.54 3.73
CA GLN A 101 5.69 8.00 4.98
C GLN A 101 4.72 8.87 5.79
N ALA A 102 4.06 9.84 5.15
CA ALA A 102 3.06 10.70 5.80
C ALA A 102 1.89 9.88 6.36
N ALA A 103 1.40 8.88 5.60
CA ALA A 103 0.34 7.98 6.06
C ALA A 103 0.74 7.18 7.30
N LEU A 104 1.98 6.67 7.35
CA LEU A 104 2.47 5.92 8.51
C LEU A 104 2.63 6.81 9.75
N VAL A 105 3.10 8.05 9.58
CA VAL A 105 3.18 9.03 10.68
C VAL A 105 1.79 9.35 11.21
N GLU A 106 0.82 9.64 10.34
CA GLU A 106 -0.57 9.92 10.74
C GLU A 106 -1.20 8.73 11.48
N TYR A 107 -0.99 7.51 11.00
CA TYR A 107 -1.56 6.31 11.63
C TYR A 107 -1.06 6.08 13.07
N GLN A 108 0.18 6.48 13.37
CA GLN A 108 0.79 6.35 14.68
C GLN A 108 0.27 7.36 15.71
N VAL A 109 -0.44 8.41 15.27
CA VAL A 109 -1.09 9.36 16.19
C VAL A 109 -2.27 8.67 16.88
N PRO A 110 -2.28 8.57 18.22
CA PRO A 110 -3.43 8.07 18.97
C PRO A 110 -4.63 9.01 18.74
N THR A 111 -5.78 8.43 18.41
CA THR A 111 -7.08 9.14 18.41
C THR A 111 -7.55 9.44 19.82
#